data_AF-A0A1X7NTY3-F1
#
_entry.id   AF-A0A1X7NTY3-F1
#
_cell.length_a   1.000
_cell.length_b   1.000
_cell.length_c   1.000
_cell.angle_alpha   90.00
_cell.angle_beta   90.00
_cell.angle_gamma   90.00
#
_symmetry.space_group_name_H-M   'P 1'
#
loop_
_entity.id
_entity.type
_entity.pdbx_description
1 polymer ?
#
loop_
_entity_poly.entity_id
_entity_poly.type
_entity_poly.pdbx_seq_one_letter_code
_entity_poly.pdbx_strand_id
1 'polypeptide(L)' 'MAEKTIRVQNEFGLLWFAGWLFTLGWLGLGFWKGVLALVVWPYYIGIALSAAGAG' A
#
# COMPACT_ATOMS: atom_id res chain seq x y z
N MET A 1 -6.21 -2.29 35.90
CA MET A 1 -6.51 -2.08 34.46
C MET A 1 -5.19 -1.80 33.77
N ALA A 2 -4.61 -2.76 33.03
CA ALA A 2 -3.33 -2.57 32.36
C ALA A 2 -3.54 -1.76 31.08
N GLU A 3 -2.95 -0.57 31.01
CA GLU A 3 -3.01 0.32 29.84
C GLU A 3 -2.15 -0.27 28.72
N LYS A 4 -2.79 -0.89 27.72
CA LYS A 4 -2.09 -1.41 26.54
C LYS A 4 -1.74 -0.22 25.67
N THR A 5 -0.58 0.40 25.94
CA THR A 5 -0.04 1.48 25.09
C THR A 5 0.18 0.89 23.69
N ILE A 6 -0.72 1.16 22.75
CA ILE A 6 -0.56 0.70 21.37
C ILE A 6 0.52 1.59 20.77
N ARG A 7 1.77 1.10 20.79
CA ARG A 7 2.87 1.69 20.02
C ARG A 7 2.55 1.44 18.55
N VAL A 8 1.88 2.39 17.90
CA VAL A 8 1.61 2.30 16.46
C VAL A 8 2.96 2.41 15.75
N GLN A 9 3.51 1.27 15.34
CA GLN A 9 4.70 1.23 14.50
C GLN A 9 4.25 1.68 13.11
N ASN A 10 4.41 2.98 12.84
CA ASN A 10 4.05 3.65 11.59
C ASN A 10 4.95 3.23 10.40
N GLU A 11 5.81 2.25 10.60
CA GLU A 11 6.74 1.69 9.61
C GLU A 11 6.00 1.10 8.41
N PHE A 12 4.79 0.56 8.62
CA PHE A 12 3.91 0.13 7.53
C PHE A 12 3.50 1.30 6.62
N GLY A 13 3.25 2.48 7.17
CA GLY A 13 2.89 3.66 6.38
C GLY A 13 4.06 4.16 5.52
N LEU A 14 5.28 4.16 6.07
CA LEU A 14 6.50 4.49 5.32
C LEU A 14 6.82 3.46 4.24
N LEU A 15 6.72 2.17 4.56
CA LEU A 15 6.94 1.08 3.60
C LEU A 15 5.90 1.14 2.46
N TRP A 16 4.65 1.45 2.81
CA TRP A 16 3.58 1.69 1.85
C TRP A 16 3.90 2.88 0.95
N PHE A 17 4.25 4.03 1.53
CA PHE A 17 4.59 5.25 0.79
C PHE A 17 5.82 5.07 -0.11
N ALA A 18 6.84 4.35 0.37
CA ALA A 18 8.00 3.98 -0.43
C ALA A 18 7.61 3.06 -1.60
N GLY A 19 6.73 2.09 -1.37
CA GLY A 19 6.16 1.24 -2.42
C GLY A 19 5.45 2.04 -3.50
N TRP A 20 4.64 3.04 -3.13
CA TRP A 20 4.01 3.96 -4.09
C TRP A 20 5.00 4.72 -4.96
N LEU A 21 6.01 5.34 -4.34
CA LEU A 21 7.02 6.12 -5.06
C LEU A 21 7.85 5.22 -6.00
N PHE A 22 8.16 4.01 -5.55
CA PHE A 22 8.84 3.02 -6.38
C PHE A 22 8.01 2.65 -7.61
N THR A 23 6.71 2.40 -7.46
CA THR A 23 5.81 2.08 -8.59
C THR A 23 5.69 3.23 -9.57
N LEU A 24 5.51 4.45 -9.07
CA LEU A 24 5.42 5.64 -9.90
C LEU A 24 6.73 5.87 -10.69
N GLY A 25 7.88 5.68 -10.05
CA GLY A 25 9.20 5.79 -10.69
C GLY A 25 9.50 4.66 -11.68
N TRP A 26 9.09 3.43 -11.39
CA TRP A 26 9.31 2.26 -12.24
C TRP A 26 8.46 2.31 -13.52
N LEU A 27 7.21 2.75 -13.42
CA LEU A 27 6.27 2.67 -14.53
C LEU A 27 6.62 3.67 -15.65
N GLY A 28 7.21 4.84 -15.36
CA GLY A 28 7.55 5.85 -16.38
C GLY A 28 6.37 6.25 -17.28
N LEU A 29 5.15 5.96 -16.84
CA LEU A 29 3.94 6.00 -17.63
C LEU A 29 3.31 7.38 -17.43
N GLY A 30 3.06 8.10 -18.54
CA GLY A 30 2.62 9.50 -18.53
C GLY A 30 1.57 9.81 -17.47
N PHE A 31 1.65 11.00 -16.88
CA PHE A 31 0.95 11.49 -15.67
C PHE A 31 -0.34 10.75 -15.28
N TRP A 32 -1.31 10.64 -16.19
CA TRP A 32 -2.60 9.97 -15.97
C TRP A 32 -2.53 8.46 -15.69
N LYS A 33 -1.62 7.74 -16.35
CA LYS A 33 -1.41 6.31 -16.11
C LYS A 33 -0.74 6.06 -14.76
N GLY A 34 0.12 6.97 -14.30
CA GLY A 34 0.67 6.95 -12.94
C GLY A 34 -0.40 7.16 -11.86
N VAL A 35 -1.32 8.10 -12.07
CA VAL A 35 -2.44 8.36 -11.14
C VAL A 35 -3.41 7.17 -11.09
N LEU A 36 -3.73 6.55 -12.23
CA LEU A 36 -4.57 5.36 -12.24
C LEU A 36 -3.87 4.17 -11.58
N ALA A 37 -2.59 3.96 -11.85
CA ALA A 37 -1.79 2.95 -11.15
C ALA A 37 -1.73 3.21 -9.64
N LEU A 38 -1.74 4.49 -9.23
CA LEU A 38 -1.89 4.87 -7.84
C LEU A 38 -3.22 4.28 -7.32
N VAL A 39 -4.37 4.72 -7.81
CA VAL A 39 -5.67 4.26 -7.28
C VAL A 39 -5.90 2.74 -7.37
N VAL A 40 -5.37 2.09 -8.41
CA VAL A 40 -5.58 0.65 -8.71
C VAL A 40 -4.74 -0.29 -7.83
N TRP A 41 -3.52 0.11 -7.46
CA TRP A 41 -2.63 -0.69 -6.62
C TRP A 41 -3.21 -1.17 -5.26
N PRO A 42 -3.80 -0.30 -4.41
CA PRO A 42 -4.32 -0.69 -3.09
C PRO A 42 -5.53 -1.61 -3.24
N TYR A 43 -6.30 -1.43 -4.32
CA TYR A 43 -7.40 -2.31 -4.66
C TYR A 43 -6.91 -3.73 -4.96
N TYR A 44 -5.85 -3.89 -5.77
CA TYR A 44 -5.25 -5.20 -6.03
C TYR A 44 -4.62 -5.83 -4.79
N ILE A 45 -3.99 -5.05 -3.91
CA ILE A 45 -3.47 -5.58 -2.64
C ILE A 45 -4.60 -6.03 -1.73
N GLY A 46 -5.71 -5.29 -1.66
CA GLY A 46 -6.90 -5.71 -0.92
C GLY A 46 -7.48 -7.03 -1.44
N ILE A 47 -7.56 -7.19 -2.77
CA ILE A 47 -7.98 -8.46 -3.40
C ILE A 47 -7.00 -9.57 -3.06
N ALA A 48 -5.69 -9.34 -3.20
CA ALA A 48 -4.66 -10.34 -2.91
C ALA A 48 -4.67 -10.77 -1.44
N LEU A 49 -4.86 -9.82 -0.52
CA LEU A 49 -4.96 -10.10 0.91
C LEU A 49 -6.26 -10.84 1.25
N SER A 50 -7.38 -10.48 0.61
CA SER A 50 -8.66 -11.18 0.75
C SER A 50 -8.62 -12.59 0.15
N ALA A 51 -7.90 -12.78 -0.95
CA ALA A 51 -7.69 -14.08 -1.57
C ALA A 51 -6.75 -14.95 -0.72
N ALA A 52 -5.71 -14.36 -0.12
CA ALA A 52 -4.79 -15.05 0.77
C ALA A 52 -5.44 -15.47 2.11
N GLY A 53 -6.45 -14.74 2.60
CA GLY A 53 -7.22 -15.10 3.79
C GLY A 53 -8.33 -16.13 3.57
N ALA A 54 -8.56 -16.57 2.33
CA ALA A 54 -9.59 -17.55 1.96
C ALA A 54 -9.03 -18.99 1.83
N GLY A 55 -7.79 -19.23 2.25
CA GLY A 55 -7.12 -20.54 2.27
C GLY A 55 -7.11 -21.17 3.66
#